data_AF-A0A529NRW0-F1
#
_entry.id   AF-A0A529NRW0-F1
#
_cell.length_a   1.000
_cell.length_b   1.000
_cell.length_c   1.000
_cell.angle_alpha   90.00
_cell.angle_beta   90.00
_cell.angle_gamma   90.00
#
_symmetry.space_group_name_H-M   'P 1'
#
loop_
_entity.id
_entity.type
_entity.pdbx_description
1 polymer ?
#
loop_
_entity_poly.entity_id
_entity_poly.type
_entity_poly.pdbx_seq_one_letter_code
_entity_poly.pdbx_strand_id
1 'polypeptide(L)'
;SISEAILTAGQATADTLPAGLAEIQYMIRVPTIAMAEQVTDVLDRNAAAAAAISGCRYERHWVSKSRPGLANHAMAGLAYEALSTVGPPRWDEKAKKIAREIQVNAGGTAAEHPFIDELERLIMPQEAEAILRRDLPPSQVNSTSDDYTDMSWHAPTARFYVARPALRSANGHAWPGWVMNALGG
;
A
#
# COMPACT_ATOMS: atom_id res chain seq x y z
N SER A 1 10.43 -7.46 1.93
CA SER A 1 10.06 -8.58 1.05
C SER A 1 10.92 -8.54 -0.21
N ILE A 2 11.04 -9.67 -0.90
CA ILE A 2 11.63 -9.79 -2.23
C ILE A 2 10.67 -10.60 -3.10
N SER A 3 10.49 -10.20 -4.34
CA SER A 3 9.79 -11.00 -5.35
C SER A 3 10.62 -11.04 -6.62
N GLU A 4 10.42 -12.08 -7.42
CA GLU A 4 11.14 -12.28 -8.67
C GLU A 4 10.19 -12.66 -9.81
N ALA A 5 10.61 -12.35 -11.03
CA ALA A 5 9.98 -12.83 -12.25
C ALA A 5 11.08 -13.19 -13.26
N ILE A 6 11.03 -14.41 -13.78
CA ILE A 6 11.86 -14.81 -14.92
C ILE A 6 11.18 -14.25 -16.17
N LEU A 7 11.78 -13.22 -16.76
CA LEU A 7 11.22 -12.54 -17.94
C LEU A 7 11.50 -13.33 -19.21
N THR A 8 12.71 -13.89 -19.30
CA THR A 8 13.17 -14.68 -20.43
C THR A 8 14.02 -15.83 -19.89
N ALA A 9 13.71 -17.08 -20.27
CA ALA A 9 14.59 -18.23 -20.05
C ALA A 9 14.28 -19.39 -20.99
N GLY A 10 15.35 -20.08 -21.45
CA GLY A 10 15.30 -21.49 -21.84
C GLY A 10 14.28 -21.89 -22.92
N GLN A 11 13.98 -21.02 -23.87
CA GLN A 11 13.10 -21.33 -25.00
C GLN A 11 13.83 -22.20 -26.03
N ALA A 12 14.08 -23.47 -25.69
CA ALA A 12 14.66 -24.46 -26.60
C ALA A 12 14.16 -25.88 -26.31
N THR A 13 14.19 -26.70 -27.35
CA THR A 13 13.96 -28.14 -27.35
C THR A 13 15.29 -28.89 -27.41
N ALA A 14 15.27 -30.22 -27.27
CA ALA A 14 16.50 -31.03 -27.25
C ALA A 14 17.39 -30.89 -28.49
N ASP A 15 16.84 -30.40 -29.60
CA ASP A 15 17.48 -30.21 -30.90
C ASP A 15 17.79 -28.74 -31.25
N THR A 16 17.49 -27.79 -30.35
CA THR A 16 17.76 -26.36 -30.58
C THR A 16 18.59 -25.75 -29.44
N LEU A 17 19.36 -24.72 -29.76
CA LEU A 17 20.13 -23.99 -28.75
C LEU A 17 19.19 -23.09 -27.94
N PRO A 18 19.34 -23.00 -26.61
CA PRO A 18 18.61 -22.03 -25.81
C PRO A 18 18.93 -20.61 -26.26
N ALA A 19 17.99 -19.69 -26.03
CA ALA A 19 18.26 -18.26 -26.19
C ALA A 19 19.56 -17.89 -25.45
N GLY A 20 20.43 -17.11 -26.09
CA GLY A 20 21.70 -16.65 -25.51
C GLY A 20 21.55 -15.62 -24.39
N LEU A 21 20.35 -15.54 -23.80
CA LEU A 21 19.94 -14.58 -22.79
C LEU A 21 18.95 -15.26 -21.82
N ALA A 22 19.18 -15.04 -20.53
CA ALA A 22 18.19 -15.28 -19.49
C ALA A 22 18.08 -14.00 -18.64
N GLU A 23 16.85 -13.64 -18.28
CA GLU A 23 16.55 -12.41 -17.56
C GLU A 23 15.67 -12.71 -16.36
N ILE A 24 16.10 -12.23 -15.19
CA ILE A 24 15.34 -12.29 -13.95
C ILE A 24 15.21 -10.87 -13.42
N GLN A 25 13.97 -10.43 -13.19
CA GLN A 25 13.68 -9.17 -12.54
C GLN A 25 13.41 -9.40 -11.06
N TYR A 26 14.15 -8.72 -10.21
CA TYR A 26 13.93 -8.68 -8.77
C TYR A 26 13.25 -7.37 -8.36
N MET A 27 12.26 -7.46 -7.47
CA MET A 27 11.70 -6.31 -6.76
C MET A 27 11.97 -6.49 -5.27
N ILE A 28 12.62 -5.49 -4.67
CA ILE A 28 13.00 -5.50 -3.26
C ILE A 28 12.27 -4.38 -2.51
N ARG A 29 11.68 -4.73 -1.37
CA ARG A 29 11.05 -3.76 -0.45
C ARG A 29 11.62 -3.94 0.94
N VAL A 30 12.40 -2.97 1.38
CA VAL A 30 13.13 -2.98 2.66
C VAL A 30 13.06 -1.60 3.31
N PRO A 31 13.14 -1.52 4.66
CA PRO A 31 12.90 -0.26 5.36
C PRO A 31 14.08 0.72 5.29
N THR A 32 15.28 0.27 4.93
CA THR A 32 16.48 1.11 4.91
C THR A 32 17.30 0.90 3.63
N ILE A 33 18.06 1.94 3.25
CA ILE A 33 18.99 1.88 2.11
C ILE A 33 20.07 0.83 2.36
N ALA A 34 20.62 0.77 3.58
CA ALA A 34 21.65 -0.21 3.93
C ALA A 34 21.16 -1.66 3.74
N MET A 35 19.91 -1.97 4.08
CA MET A 35 19.32 -3.28 3.80
C MET A 35 19.14 -3.52 2.31
N ALA A 36 18.81 -2.49 1.52
CA ALA A 36 18.66 -2.62 0.07
C ALA A 36 20.00 -2.93 -0.60
N GLU A 37 21.06 -2.26 -0.16
CA GLU A 37 22.44 -2.50 -0.60
C GLU A 37 22.87 -3.93 -0.26
N GLN A 38 22.67 -4.37 0.99
CA GLN A 38 23.00 -5.73 1.39
C GLN A 38 22.28 -6.81 0.56
N VAL A 39 20.98 -6.64 0.32
CA VAL A 39 20.22 -7.57 -0.53
C VAL A 39 20.76 -7.56 -1.96
N THR A 40 21.04 -6.37 -2.50
CA THR A 40 21.60 -6.22 -3.85
C THR A 40 22.97 -6.91 -3.97
N ASP A 41 23.84 -6.75 -2.97
CA ASP A 41 25.17 -7.39 -2.95
C ASP A 41 25.09 -8.92 -2.90
N VAL A 42 24.07 -9.48 -2.25
CA VAL A 42 23.82 -10.93 -2.27
C VAL A 42 23.38 -11.37 -3.66
N LEU A 43 22.46 -10.64 -4.29
CA LEU A 43 21.97 -10.95 -5.63
C LEU A 43 23.09 -10.86 -6.68
N ASP A 44 23.93 -9.82 -6.61
CA ASP A 44 25.07 -9.63 -7.51
C ASP A 44 26.10 -10.77 -7.36
N ARG A 45 26.37 -11.23 -6.13
CA ARG A 45 27.25 -12.40 -5.91
C ARG A 45 26.67 -13.70 -6.47
N ASN A 46 25.36 -13.91 -6.33
CA ASN A 46 24.70 -15.09 -6.88
C ASN A 46 24.73 -15.07 -8.42
N ALA A 47 24.44 -13.93 -9.04
CA ALA A 47 24.53 -13.76 -10.48
C ALA A 47 25.95 -13.99 -11.01
N ALA A 48 26.96 -13.45 -10.32
CA ALA A 48 28.37 -13.65 -10.65
C ALA A 48 28.77 -15.13 -10.59
N ALA A 49 28.36 -15.85 -9.53
CA ALA A 49 28.64 -17.27 -9.38
C ALA A 49 27.97 -18.11 -10.47
N ALA A 50 26.69 -17.84 -10.78
CA ALA A 50 25.96 -18.53 -11.84
C ALA A 50 26.60 -18.31 -13.21
N ALA A 51 26.99 -17.06 -13.52
CA ALA A 51 27.68 -16.71 -14.75
C ALA A 51 29.04 -17.42 -14.87
N ALA A 52 29.83 -17.45 -13.79
CA ALA A 52 31.14 -18.10 -13.79
C ALA A 52 31.04 -19.62 -14.03
N ILE A 53 30.08 -20.31 -13.41
CA ILE A 53 29.89 -21.76 -13.57
C ILE A 53 29.40 -22.11 -14.98
N SER A 54 28.60 -21.24 -15.60
CA SER A 54 28.01 -21.47 -16.92
C SER A 54 28.86 -20.96 -18.09
N GLY A 55 29.98 -20.28 -17.83
CA GLY A 55 30.78 -19.63 -18.87
C GLY A 55 30.06 -18.42 -19.51
N CYS A 56 29.09 -17.84 -18.80
CA CYS A 56 28.34 -16.67 -19.24
C CYS A 56 28.91 -15.37 -18.64
N ARG A 57 28.36 -14.24 -19.10
CA ARG A 57 28.49 -12.94 -18.42
C ARG A 57 27.17 -12.58 -17.77
N TYR A 58 27.19 -11.71 -16.76
CA TYR A 58 25.98 -11.11 -16.22
C TYR A 58 26.07 -9.59 -16.30
N GLU A 59 24.91 -8.94 -16.37
CA GLU A 59 24.77 -7.49 -16.31
C GLU A 59 23.56 -7.17 -15.41
N ARG A 60 23.67 -6.11 -14.60
CA ARG A 60 22.59 -5.65 -13.73
C ARG A 60 22.02 -4.34 -14.25
N HIS A 61 20.72 -4.32 -14.52
CA HIS A 61 19.98 -3.12 -14.87
C HIS A 61 19.07 -2.66 -13.73
N TRP A 62 19.08 -1.36 -13.44
CA TRP A 62 18.11 -0.75 -12.53
C TRP A 62 16.90 -0.29 -13.32
N VAL A 63 15.74 -0.89 -13.08
CA VAL A 63 14.48 -0.46 -13.69
C VAL A 63 13.92 0.76 -12.96
N SER A 64 13.90 0.72 -11.63
CA SER A 64 13.47 1.83 -10.78
C SER A 64 14.16 1.76 -9.41
N LYS A 65 14.21 2.91 -8.74
CA LYS A 65 14.62 3.04 -7.34
C LYS A 65 13.74 4.09 -6.67
N SER A 66 13.31 3.81 -5.46
CA SER A 66 12.61 4.77 -4.60
C SER A 66 13.34 4.92 -3.28
N ARG A 67 13.16 6.05 -2.62
CA ARG A 67 13.66 6.29 -1.26
C ARG A 67 12.58 6.02 -0.20
N PRO A 68 12.98 5.63 1.03
CA PRO A 68 12.04 5.54 2.16
C PRO A 68 11.34 6.89 2.40
N GLY A 69 10.08 6.88 2.81
CA GLY A 69 9.31 8.11 3.01
C GLY A 69 9.93 9.06 4.04
N LEU A 70 9.93 10.34 3.71
CA LEU A 70 10.37 11.44 4.58
C LEU A 70 9.13 12.10 5.20
N ALA A 71 8.97 11.98 6.51
CA ALA A 71 7.84 12.58 7.22
C ALA A 71 7.99 14.11 7.32
N ASN A 72 6.91 14.84 7.04
CA ASN A 72 6.84 16.29 7.20
C ASN A 72 5.74 16.68 8.20
N HIS A 73 6.10 16.74 9.48
CA HIS A 73 5.15 17.03 10.55
C HIS A 73 4.59 18.46 10.51
N ALA A 74 5.37 19.42 10.02
CA ALA A 74 4.89 20.80 9.87
C ALA A 74 3.77 20.88 8.84
N MET A 75 3.96 20.26 7.67
CA MET A 75 2.93 20.20 6.62
C MET A 75 1.71 19.37 7.06
N ALA A 76 1.92 18.29 7.81
CA ALA A 76 0.82 17.50 8.38
C ALA A 76 -0.03 18.32 9.36
N GLY A 77 0.60 19.13 10.22
CA GLY A 77 -0.09 20.03 11.15
C GLY A 77 -0.92 21.09 10.42
N LEU A 78 -0.31 21.79 9.46
CA LEU A 78 -1.00 22.81 8.66
C LEU A 78 -2.19 22.22 7.87
N ALA A 79 -2.00 21.05 7.26
CA ALA A 79 -3.08 20.37 6.54
C ALA A 79 -4.22 19.96 7.47
N TYR A 80 -3.91 19.48 8.68
CA TYR A 80 -4.91 19.12 9.67
C TYR A 80 -5.69 20.33 10.19
N GLU A 81 -5.02 21.44 10.48
CA GLU A 81 -5.67 22.69 10.91
C GLU A 81 -6.65 23.18 9.84
N ALA A 82 -6.22 23.19 8.56
CA ALA A 82 -7.08 23.58 7.44
C ALA A 82 -8.27 22.63 7.25
N LEU A 83 -8.07 21.31 7.36
CA LEU A 83 -9.18 20.34 7.28
C LEU A 83 -10.17 20.50 8.45
N SER A 84 -9.65 20.83 9.63
CA SER A 84 -10.47 20.98 10.85
C SER A 84 -11.45 22.15 10.75
N THR A 85 -11.19 23.16 9.90
CA THR A 85 -12.17 24.25 9.68
C THR A 85 -13.42 23.79 8.94
N VAL A 86 -13.31 22.75 8.11
CA VAL A 86 -14.43 22.13 7.39
C VAL A 86 -15.09 21.07 8.27
N GLY A 87 -14.29 20.34 9.04
CA GLY A 87 -14.74 19.26 9.90
C GLY A 87 -14.85 17.91 9.17
N PRO A 88 -15.26 16.86 9.89
CA PRO A 88 -15.38 15.52 9.33
C PRO A 88 -16.62 15.41 8.43
N PRO A 89 -16.70 14.37 7.57
CA PRO A 89 -17.91 14.08 6.82
C PRO A 89 -19.15 13.98 7.72
N ARG A 90 -20.30 14.37 7.18
CA ARG A 90 -21.62 14.22 7.82
C ARG A 90 -22.57 13.53 6.87
N TRP A 91 -23.24 12.49 7.35
CA TRP A 91 -24.22 11.75 6.55
C TRP A 91 -25.63 12.23 6.85
N ASP A 92 -26.28 12.76 5.82
CA ASP A 92 -27.69 13.17 5.89
C ASP A 92 -28.63 11.95 5.92
N GLU A 93 -29.92 12.18 6.13
CA GLU A 93 -30.91 11.10 6.15
C GLU A 93 -31.07 10.39 4.80
N LYS A 94 -30.74 11.06 3.69
CA LYS A 94 -30.76 10.43 2.37
C LYS A 94 -29.66 9.36 2.28
N ALA A 95 -28.43 9.70 2.70
CA ALA A 95 -27.31 8.77 2.75
C ALA A 95 -27.59 7.62 3.72
N LYS A 96 -28.12 7.91 4.91
CA LYS A 96 -28.49 6.87 5.89
C LYS A 96 -29.61 5.97 5.38
N LYS A 97 -30.60 6.50 4.65
CA LYS A 97 -31.66 5.68 4.02
C LYS A 97 -31.07 4.67 3.04
N ILE A 98 -30.18 5.11 2.15
CA ILE A 98 -29.48 4.22 1.21
C ILE A 98 -28.67 3.16 1.96
N ALA A 99 -27.94 3.56 3.00
CA ALA A 99 -27.16 2.63 3.81
C ALA A 99 -28.04 1.57 4.51
N ARG A 100 -29.21 1.95 5.03
CA ARG A 100 -30.20 1.02 5.60
C ARG A 100 -30.76 0.05 4.55
N GLU A 101 -31.05 0.54 3.34
CA GLU A 101 -31.48 -0.31 2.22
C GLU A 101 -30.40 -1.33 1.86
N ILE A 102 -29.12 -0.92 1.83
CA ILE A 102 -27.99 -1.81 1.60
C ILE A 102 -27.88 -2.86 2.71
N GLN A 103 -28.04 -2.48 3.99
CA GLN A 103 -28.02 -3.44 5.11
C GLN A 103 -29.08 -4.53 4.94
N VAL A 104 -30.31 -4.15 4.58
CA VAL A 104 -31.41 -5.10 4.36
C VAL A 104 -31.14 -5.99 3.15
N ASN A 105 -30.70 -5.41 2.03
CA ASN A 105 -30.39 -6.16 0.82
C ASN A 105 -29.20 -7.12 0.99
N ALA A 106 -28.27 -6.80 1.89
CA ALA A 106 -27.16 -7.66 2.27
C ALA A 106 -27.53 -8.76 3.29
N GLY A 107 -28.82 -8.89 3.66
CA GLY A 107 -29.30 -9.89 4.61
C GLY A 107 -29.16 -9.50 6.09
N GLY A 108 -28.85 -8.24 6.38
CA GLY A 108 -28.81 -7.68 7.73
C GLY A 108 -30.10 -6.97 8.13
N THR A 109 -30.06 -6.31 9.29
CA THR A 109 -31.16 -5.46 9.78
C THR A 109 -30.77 -3.99 9.65
N ALA A 110 -31.72 -3.16 9.21
CA ALA A 110 -31.52 -1.71 9.14
C ALA A 110 -31.26 -1.14 10.55
N ALA A 111 -30.12 -0.47 10.72
CA ALA A 111 -29.79 0.26 11.93
C ALA A 111 -30.20 1.73 11.80
N GLU A 112 -30.62 2.34 12.92
CA GLU A 112 -30.92 3.78 12.98
C GLU A 112 -29.71 4.62 12.52
N HIS A 113 -28.52 4.26 13.04
CA HIS A 113 -27.22 4.80 12.66
C HIS A 113 -26.42 3.76 11.88
N PRO A 114 -26.56 3.71 10.54
CA PRO A 114 -26.02 2.62 9.73
C PRO A 114 -24.51 2.71 9.51
N PHE A 115 -23.89 3.87 9.72
CA PHE A 115 -22.45 4.08 9.53
C PHE A 115 -21.65 3.90 10.84
N ILE A 116 -20.34 3.68 10.69
CA ILE A 116 -19.37 3.68 11.80
C ILE A 116 -19.21 5.11 12.34
N ASP A 117 -19.28 5.29 13.68
CA ASP A 117 -19.32 6.62 14.31
C ASP A 117 -18.02 7.40 14.14
N GLU A 118 -16.88 6.70 14.14
CA GLU A 118 -15.55 7.27 13.98
C GLU A 118 -15.37 7.99 12.65
N LEU A 119 -16.18 7.65 11.64
CA LEU A 119 -16.11 8.27 10.32
C LEU A 119 -16.60 9.73 10.33
N GLU A 120 -17.40 10.15 11.32
CA GLU A 120 -17.81 11.55 11.54
C GLU A 120 -16.95 12.27 12.60
N ARG A 121 -15.74 11.78 12.89
CA ARG A 121 -14.83 12.39 13.88
C ARG A 121 -13.51 12.80 13.24
N LEU A 122 -12.97 13.92 13.70
CA LEU A 122 -11.59 14.27 13.43
C LEU A 122 -10.67 13.46 14.36
N ILE A 123 -9.49 13.13 13.87
CA ILE A 123 -8.44 12.46 14.63
C ILE A 123 -7.13 13.21 14.40
N MET A 124 -6.37 13.45 15.46
CA MET A 124 -5.07 14.12 15.34
C MET A 124 -4.12 13.24 14.51
N PRO A 125 -3.26 13.81 13.64
CA PRO A 125 -2.35 13.01 12.82
C PRO A 125 -1.48 12.03 13.63
N GLN A 126 -1.03 12.43 14.82
CA GLN A 126 -0.22 11.60 15.72
C GLN A 126 -1.02 10.43 16.31
N GLU A 127 -2.30 10.64 16.62
CA GLU A 127 -3.18 9.58 17.12
C GLU A 127 -3.51 8.59 16.01
N ALA A 128 -3.79 9.07 14.80
CA ALA A 128 -4.01 8.22 13.64
C ALA A 128 -2.79 7.36 13.32
N GLU A 129 -1.59 7.97 13.36
CA GLU A 129 -0.32 7.26 13.23
C GLU A 129 -0.13 6.22 14.34
N ALA A 130 -0.41 6.56 15.60
CA ALA A 130 -0.28 5.64 16.72
C ALA A 130 -1.22 4.42 16.60
N ILE A 131 -2.41 4.59 16.03
CA ILE A 131 -3.33 3.48 15.71
C ILE A 131 -2.72 2.62 14.59
N LEU A 132 -2.31 3.24 13.49
CA LEU A 132 -1.71 2.54 12.34
C LEU A 132 -0.49 1.70 12.77
N ARG A 133 0.35 2.23 13.66
CA ARG A 133 1.55 1.55 14.17
C ARG A 133 1.26 0.24 14.91
N ARG A 134 0.05 0.03 15.43
CA ARG A 134 -0.33 -1.21 16.14
C ARG A 134 -0.44 -2.40 15.20
N ASP A 135 -0.80 -2.14 13.94
CA ASP A 135 -1.05 -3.17 12.93
C ASP A 135 0.16 -3.39 12.01
N LEU A 136 1.18 -2.53 12.10
CA LEU A 136 2.40 -2.64 11.32
C LEU A 136 3.49 -3.42 12.06
N PRO A 137 4.30 -4.23 11.34
CA PRO A 137 5.53 -4.78 11.90
C PRO A 137 6.44 -3.66 12.44
N PRO A 138 7.19 -3.87 13.55
CA PRO A 138 8.05 -2.84 14.14
C PRO A 138 9.08 -2.23 13.19
N SER A 139 9.52 -3.00 12.19
CA SER A 139 10.47 -2.55 11.16
C SER A 139 9.83 -1.75 10.03
N GLN A 140 8.50 -1.73 9.92
CA GLN A 140 7.78 -1.05 8.85
C GLN A 140 7.40 0.36 9.28
N VAL A 141 8.20 1.34 8.86
CA VAL A 141 7.97 2.75 9.20
C VAL A 141 6.99 3.46 8.27
N ASN A 142 6.73 2.93 7.07
CA ASN A 142 5.82 3.51 6.09
C ASN A 142 4.70 2.51 5.73
N SER A 143 3.50 3.00 5.41
CA SER A 143 2.35 2.18 5.03
C SER A 143 1.91 2.48 3.59
N THR A 144 1.25 1.53 2.92
CA THR A 144 0.68 1.64 1.56
C THR A 144 1.71 1.61 0.40
N SER A 145 1.64 2.55 -0.54
CA SER A 145 2.38 2.59 -1.81
C SER A 145 3.80 3.17 -1.68
N ASP A 146 4.65 2.98 -2.69
CA ASP A 146 6.04 3.48 -2.70
C ASP A 146 6.22 4.78 -3.53
N ASP A 147 5.16 5.23 -4.21
CA ASP A 147 5.14 6.45 -5.01
C ASP A 147 5.23 7.72 -4.13
N TYR A 148 4.38 7.82 -3.11
CA TYR A 148 4.39 8.97 -2.19
C TYR A 148 5.69 9.04 -1.39
N THR A 149 6.31 7.89 -1.09
CA THR A 149 7.56 7.85 -0.34
C THR A 149 8.70 8.46 -1.13
N ASP A 150 8.77 8.22 -2.44
CA ASP A 150 9.78 8.88 -3.28
C ASP A 150 9.48 10.38 -3.46
N MET A 151 8.22 10.72 -3.72
CA MET A 151 7.78 12.12 -3.90
C MET A 151 8.11 13.03 -2.72
N SER A 152 8.15 12.48 -1.49
CA SER A 152 8.54 13.22 -0.28
C SER A 152 9.98 13.76 -0.31
N TRP A 153 10.84 13.26 -1.20
CA TRP A 153 12.20 13.77 -1.41
C TRP A 153 12.30 14.85 -2.48
N HIS A 154 11.27 14.99 -3.32
CA HIS A 154 11.26 15.93 -4.44
C HIS A 154 10.51 17.22 -4.10
N ALA A 155 9.54 17.16 -3.18
CA ALA A 155 8.78 18.33 -2.74
C ALA A 155 8.24 18.14 -1.31
N PRO A 156 7.93 19.23 -0.58
CA PRO A 156 7.18 19.15 0.66
C PRO A 156 5.82 18.51 0.42
N THR A 157 5.52 17.42 1.13
CA THR A 157 4.25 16.69 1.01
C THR A 157 3.44 16.75 2.30
N ALA A 158 2.13 16.70 2.16
CA ALA A 158 1.19 16.39 3.23
C ALA A 158 0.30 15.23 2.75
N ARG A 159 0.02 14.28 3.63
CA ARG A 159 -0.95 13.22 3.38
C ARG A 159 -2.11 13.39 4.35
N PHE A 160 -3.32 13.41 3.82
CA PHE A 160 -4.54 13.40 4.62
C PHE A 160 -5.45 12.27 4.14
N TYR A 161 -6.30 11.81 5.04
CA TYR A 161 -7.29 10.78 4.77
C TYR A 161 -8.67 11.34 5.10
N VAL A 162 -9.64 11.04 4.25
CA VAL A 162 -11.05 11.32 4.50
C VAL A 162 -11.76 9.98 4.62
N ALA A 163 -12.68 9.89 5.57
CA ALA A 163 -13.46 8.68 5.79
C ALA A 163 -14.22 8.29 4.52
N ARG A 164 -14.02 7.05 4.06
CA ARG A 164 -14.92 6.40 3.11
C ARG A 164 -16.14 5.90 3.89
N PRO A 165 -17.38 6.12 3.40
CA PRO A 165 -18.56 5.59 4.06
C PRO A 165 -18.47 4.07 4.22
N ALA A 166 -18.63 3.58 5.45
CA ALA A 166 -18.63 2.15 5.76
C ALA A 166 -19.71 1.84 6.80
N LEU A 167 -20.41 0.74 6.58
CA LEU A 167 -21.51 0.33 7.45
C LEU A 167 -20.97 -0.20 8.77
N ARG A 168 -21.67 0.15 9.84
CA ARG A 168 -21.52 -0.52 11.12
C ARG A 168 -21.88 -1.99 10.95
N SER A 169 -21.07 -2.86 11.54
CA SER A 169 -21.39 -4.28 11.70
C SER A 169 -22.00 -4.48 13.08
N ALA A 170 -23.30 -4.75 13.16
CA ALA A 170 -23.90 -5.22 14.40
C ALA A 170 -23.52 -6.69 14.62
N ASN A 171 -23.06 -7.03 15.83
CA ASN A 171 -22.73 -8.41 16.22
C ASN A 171 -21.65 -9.12 15.37
N GLY A 172 -20.75 -8.35 14.73
CA GLY A 172 -19.68 -8.93 13.91
C GLY A 172 -20.13 -9.50 12.56
N HIS A 173 -21.35 -9.18 12.12
CA HIS A 173 -21.84 -9.52 10.78
C HIS A 173 -20.93 -8.94 9.68
N ALA A 174 -20.29 -9.79 8.91
CA ALA A 174 -19.45 -9.35 7.79
C ALA A 174 -20.32 -9.01 6.58
N TRP A 175 -20.27 -7.74 6.13
CA TRP A 175 -20.96 -7.31 4.93
C TRP A 175 -20.30 -7.91 3.67
N PRO A 176 -21.07 -8.31 2.65
CA PRO A 176 -20.52 -8.76 1.37
C PRO A 176 -19.62 -7.69 0.73
N GLY A 177 -18.59 -8.12 -0.02
CA GLY A 177 -17.62 -7.18 -0.61
C GLY A 177 -18.23 -6.11 -1.52
N TRP A 178 -19.37 -6.38 -2.17
CA TRP A 178 -20.06 -5.39 -3.02
C TRP A 178 -20.58 -4.18 -2.23
N VAL A 179 -20.86 -4.32 -0.93
CA VAL A 179 -21.37 -3.24 -0.07
C VAL A 179 -20.39 -2.07 -0.02
N MET A 180 -19.09 -2.37 0.12
CA MET A 180 -18.06 -1.35 0.11
C MET A 180 -18.05 -0.57 -1.21
N ASN A 181 -18.24 -1.25 -2.35
CA ASN A 181 -18.27 -0.61 -3.67
C ASN A 181 -19.52 0.26 -3.83
N ALA A 182 -20.69 -0.23 -3.43
CA ALA A 182 -21.95 0.53 -3.49
C ALA A 182 -21.91 1.83 -2.67
N LEU A 183 -21.14 1.88 -1.59
CA LEU A 183 -20.96 3.06 -0.74
C LEU A 183 -19.84 4.00 -1.20
N GLY A 184 -18.91 3.50 -2.01
CA GLY A 184 -17.74 4.25 -2.46
C GLY A 184 -17.93 5.00 -3.78
N GLY A 185 -18.89 4.55 -4.61
CA GLY A 185 -18.96 4.93 -6.03
C GLY A 185 -18.03 4.07 -6.88
#